data_AF-A0A838GG66-F1
#
_entry.id   AF-A0A838GG66-F1
#
_cell.length_a   1.000
_cell.length_b   1.000
_cell.length_c   1.000
_cell.angle_alpha   90.00
_cell.angle_beta   90.00
_cell.angle_gamma   90.00
#
_symmetry.space_group_name_H-M   'P 1'
#
loop_
_entity.id
_entity.type
_entity.pdbx_description
1 polymer ?
#
loop_
_entity_poly.entity_id
_entity_poly.type
_entity_poly.pdbx_seq_one_letter_code
_entity_poly.pdbx_strand_id
1 'polypeptide(L)'
;MALEQPWAEQLAASDQIDIRPVPEGRCGMTPGKMMLYPSARMVDEAIRAIPEGQAVSPRELRLLLADQHGAEYTCPVTTTMMLRIVAEAAN
;
A
#
# COMPACT_ATOMS: atom_id res chain seq x y z
N MET A 1 31.32 5.47 2.10
CA MET A 1 30.33 6.10 3.01
C MET A 1 28.98 5.90 2.37
N ALA A 2 28.11 5.13 3.01
CA ALA A 2 26.88 4.62 2.44
C ALA A 2 25.95 5.77 2.00
N LEU A 3 25.52 5.72 0.73
CA LEU A 3 24.42 6.53 0.22
C LEU A 3 23.12 5.89 0.73
N GLU A 4 22.84 6.09 2.02
CA GLU A 4 21.55 5.73 2.61
C GLU A 4 20.57 6.81 2.20
N GLN A 5 19.76 6.56 1.16
CA GLN A 5 18.61 7.42 0.93
C GLN A 5 17.73 7.34 2.18
N PRO A 6 17.44 8.45 2.89
CA PRO A 6 16.58 8.41 4.06
C PRO A 6 15.22 7.88 3.62
N TRP A 7 14.62 7.01 4.43
CA TRP A 7 13.31 6.41 4.14
C TRP A 7 12.23 7.44 3.76
N ALA A 8 12.35 8.68 4.26
CA ALA A 8 11.53 9.82 3.87
C ALA A 8 11.63 10.20 2.38
N GLU A 9 12.82 10.13 1.77
CA GLU A 9 12.99 10.34 0.32
C GLU A 9 12.34 9.20 -0.48
N GLN A 10 12.47 7.95 -0.02
CA GLN A 10 11.82 6.80 -0.67
C GLN A 10 10.29 6.90 -0.59
N LEU A 11 9.77 7.34 0.56
CA LEU A 11 8.35 7.64 0.73
C LEU A 11 7.89 8.73 -0.24
N ALA A 12 8.63 9.84 -0.31
CA ALA A 12 8.30 10.96 -1.19
C ALA A 12 8.36 10.59 -2.68
N ALA A 13 9.28 9.71 -3.08
CA ALA A 13 9.44 9.25 -4.45
C ALA A 13 8.42 8.16 -4.87
N SER A 14 7.71 7.55 -3.92
CA SER A 14 6.74 6.49 -4.20
C SER A 14 5.34 7.06 -4.39
N ASP A 15 5.03 7.53 -5.60
CA ASP A 15 3.74 8.12 -5.97
C ASP A 15 2.95 7.31 -7.02
N GLN A 16 3.61 6.37 -7.71
CA GLN A 16 3.02 5.65 -8.82
C GLN A 16 1.89 4.71 -8.38
N ILE A 17 0.73 4.85 -9.03
CA ILE A 17 -0.41 3.95 -8.90
C ILE A 17 -0.30 2.89 -10.01
N ASP A 18 -0.26 1.62 -9.63
CA ASP A 18 -0.29 0.48 -10.56
C ASP A 18 -1.52 -0.39 -10.29
N ILE A 19 -2.43 -0.49 -11.26
CA ILE A 19 -3.62 -1.35 -11.21
C ILE A 19 -3.55 -2.31 -12.37
N ARG A 20 -3.50 -3.61 -12.06
CA ARG A 20 -3.40 -4.67 -13.07
C ARG A 20 -4.26 -5.88 -12.71
N PRO A 21 -4.64 -6.70 -13.70
CA PRO A 21 -5.39 -7.92 -13.44
C PRO A 21 -4.61 -8.87 -12.51
N VAL A 22 -5.34 -9.54 -11.62
CA VAL A 22 -4.79 -10.58 -10.75
C VAL A 22 -4.21 -11.71 -11.61
N PRO A 23 -2.93 -12.08 -11.42
CA PRO A 23 -2.33 -13.20 -12.14
C PRO A 23 -2.93 -14.54 -11.68
N GLU A 24 -2.83 -15.55 -12.55
CA GLU A 24 -3.27 -16.91 -12.24
C GLU A 24 -2.52 -17.51 -11.03
N GLY A 25 -3.15 -18.46 -10.34
CA GLY A 25 -2.54 -19.19 -9.23
C GLY A 25 -2.47 -18.42 -7.90
N ARG A 26 -3.05 -17.22 -7.81
CA ARG A 26 -3.20 -16.50 -6.53
C ARG A 26 -4.29 -17.12 -5.66
N CYS A 27 -3.92 -17.67 -4.51
CA CYS A 27 -4.86 -18.21 -3.54
C CYS A 27 -5.76 -17.11 -2.96
N GLY A 28 -7.08 -17.36 -2.93
CA GLY A 28 -8.05 -16.45 -2.33
C GLY A 28 -8.40 -15.21 -3.16
N MET A 29 -8.01 -15.15 -4.43
CA MET A 29 -8.34 -14.07 -5.36
C MET A 29 -8.86 -14.63 -6.67
N THR A 30 -9.78 -13.93 -7.32
CA THR A 30 -10.28 -14.32 -8.65
C THR A 30 -9.33 -13.80 -9.73
N PRO A 31 -8.74 -14.66 -10.57
CA PRO A 31 -7.92 -14.23 -11.70
C PRO A 31 -8.70 -13.29 -12.63
N GLY A 32 -8.01 -12.30 -13.21
CA GLY A 32 -8.61 -11.33 -14.13
C GLY A 32 -9.36 -10.16 -13.48
N LYS A 33 -9.60 -10.19 -12.17
CA LYS A 33 -10.09 -9.02 -11.42
C LYS A 33 -9.01 -7.96 -11.25
N MET A 34 -9.39 -6.70 -11.10
CA MET A 34 -8.42 -5.62 -10.94
C MET A 34 -7.79 -5.65 -9.55
N MET A 35 -6.47 -5.53 -9.49
CA MET A 35 -5.70 -5.45 -8.25
C MET A 35 -4.81 -4.22 -8.23
N LEU A 36 -4.90 -3.47 -7.13
CA LEU A 36 -4.06 -2.34 -6.82
C LEU A 36 -2.73 -2.78 -6.22
N TYR A 37 -1.65 -2.22 -6.73
CA TYR A 37 -0.32 -2.25 -6.16
C TYR A 37 -0.05 -0.84 -5.61
N PRO A 38 -0.23 -0.63 -4.29
CA PRO A 38 -0.21 0.70 -3.72
C PRO A 38 1.22 1.25 -3.65
N SER A 39 1.34 2.57 -3.70
CA SER A 39 2.59 3.28 -3.40
C SER A 39 2.75 3.53 -1.89
N ALA A 40 3.95 3.88 -1.44
CA ALA A 40 4.19 4.22 -0.03
C ALA A 40 3.42 5.47 0.37
N ARG A 41 3.30 6.45 -0.54
CA ARG A 41 2.54 7.67 -0.30
C ARG A 41 1.04 7.40 -0.11
N MET A 42 0.44 6.51 -0.91
CA MET A 42 -0.96 6.12 -0.72
C MET A 42 -1.20 5.48 0.66
N VAL A 43 -0.27 4.64 1.10
CA VAL A 43 -0.33 4.00 2.42
C VAL A 43 -0.18 5.04 3.53
N ASP A 44 0.76 5.98 3.42
CA ASP A 44 0.94 7.08 4.38
C ASP A 44 -0.29 7.99 4.46
N GLU A 45 -0.85 8.40 3.32
CA GLU A 45 -2.08 9.21 3.25
C GLU A 45 -3.26 8.48 3.91
N ALA A 46 -3.42 7.17 3.65
CA ALA A 46 -4.45 6.36 4.27
C ALA A 46 -4.26 6.20 5.80
N ILE A 47 -3.02 6.10 6.28
CA ILE A 47 -2.70 6.05 7.72
C ILE A 47 -2.97 7.39 8.38
N ARG A 48 -2.57 8.50 7.77
CA ARG A 48 -2.81 9.86 8.28
C ARG A 48 -4.30 10.23 8.33
N ALA A 49 -5.11 9.58 7.51
CA ALA A 49 -6.56 9.74 7.53
C ALA A 49 -7.24 8.99 8.71
N ILE A 50 -6.53 8.13 9.44
CA ILE A 50 -7.08 7.42 10.59
C ILE A 50 -7.26 8.42 11.75
N PRO A 51 -8.49 8.57 12.30
CA PRO A 51 -8.72 9.47 13.42
C PRO A 51 -7.94 9.06 14.66
N GLU A 52 -7.55 10.04 15.47
CA GLU A 52 -6.88 9.78 16.75
C GLU A 52 -7.72 8.87 17.66
N GLY A 53 -7.06 7.93 18.33
CA GLY A 53 -7.71 6.92 19.16
C GLY A 53 -8.31 5.73 18.40
N GLN A 54 -8.20 5.71 17.07
CA GLN A 54 -8.61 4.57 16.24
C GLN A 54 -7.38 3.85 15.65
N ALA A 55 -7.60 2.61 15.24
CA ALA A 55 -6.62 1.80 14.55
C ALA A 55 -7.29 1.04 13.42
N VAL A 56 -6.52 0.76 12.37
CA VAL A 56 -6.98 0.03 11.19
C VAL A 56 -6.06 -1.16 10.99
N SER A 57 -6.62 -2.35 10.78
CA SER A 57 -5.84 -3.54 10.47
C SER A 57 -5.28 -3.50 9.05
N PRO A 58 -4.18 -4.22 8.74
CA PRO A 58 -3.68 -4.35 7.38
C PRO A 58 -4.69 -4.95 6.39
N ARG A 59 -5.73 -5.64 6.88
CA ARG A 59 -6.83 -6.11 6.04
C ARG A 59 -7.77 -4.97 5.67
N GLU A 60 -8.20 -4.18 6.65
CA GLU A 60 -9.09 -3.04 6.44
C GLU A 60 -8.42 -1.98 5.57
N LEU A 61 -7.14 -1.68 5.80
CA LEU A 61 -6.37 -0.76 4.98
C LEU A 61 -6.37 -1.16 3.50
N ARG A 62 -6.20 -2.46 3.21
CA ARG A 62 -6.23 -2.97 1.83
C ARG A 62 -7.60 -2.85 1.19
N LEU A 63 -8.67 -3.05 1.96
CA LEU A 63 -10.04 -2.89 1.47
C LEU A 63 -10.34 -1.43 1.17
N LEU A 64 -9.93 -0.52 2.06
CA LEU A 64 -10.05 0.93 1.87
C LEU A 64 -9.33 1.38 0.61
N LEU A 65 -8.07 0.98 0.44
CA LEU A 65 -7.28 1.34 -0.75
C LEU A 65 -7.87 0.75 -2.03
N ALA A 66 -8.43 -0.46 -1.98
CA ALA A 66 -9.08 -1.07 -3.15
C ALA A 66 -10.32 -0.26 -3.56
N ASP A 67 -11.18 0.09 -2.59
CA ASP A 67 -12.39 0.88 -2.78
C ASP A 67 -12.09 2.28 -3.34
N GLN A 68 -11.12 2.98 -2.74
CA GLN A 68 -10.71 4.33 -3.14
C GLN A 68 -10.21 4.43 -4.60
N HIS A 69 -9.63 3.34 -5.12
CA HIS A 69 -9.03 3.31 -6.46
C HIS A 69 -9.83 2.48 -7.47
N GLY A 70 -11.02 2.00 -7.11
CA GLY A 70 -11.88 1.21 -7.99
C GLY A 70 -11.27 -0.15 -8.38
N ALA A 71 -10.49 -0.75 -7.48
CA ALA A 71 -9.95 -2.10 -7.63
C ALA A 71 -10.67 -3.08 -6.69
N GLU A 72 -10.67 -4.37 -7.05
CA GLU A 72 -11.33 -5.40 -6.24
C GLU A 72 -10.42 -5.90 -5.12
N TYR A 73 -9.11 -5.79 -5.33
CA TYR A 73 -8.10 -6.24 -4.39
C TYR A 73 -6.95 -5.23 -4.29
N THR A 74 -6.28 -5.22 -3.15
CA THR A 74 -4.97 -4.59 -2.99
C THR A 74 -3.93 -5.67 -2.69
N CYS A 75 -2.79 -5.63 -3.39
CA CYS A 75 -1.72 -6.61 -3.29
C CYS A 75 -1.18 -6.67 -1.85
N PRO A 76 -1.32 -7.80 -1.13
CA PRO A 76 -0.92 -7.89 0.26
C PRO A 76 0.60 -7.76 0.45
N VAL A 77 1.38 -8.28 -0.48
CA VAL A 77 2.85 -8.22 -0.43
C VAL A 77 3.35 -6.79 -0.58
N THR A 78 2.86 -6.09 -1.61
CA THR A 78 3.22 -4.69 -1.86
C THR A 78 2.78 -3.79 -0.72
N THR A 79 1.58 -4.00 -0.19
CA THR A 79 1.09 -3.24 0.97
C THR A 79 2.04 -3.37 2.17
N THR A 80 2.49 -4.59 2.52
CA THR A 80 3.43 -4.79 3.63
C THR A 80 4.78 -4.13 3.37
N MET A 81 5.29 -4.17 2.15
CA MET A 81 6.55 -3.49 1.78
C MET A 81 6.43 -1.97 1.94
N MET A 82 5.34 -1.39 1.44
CA MET A 82 5.07 0.05 1.54
C MET A 82 4.84 0.47 3.00
N LEU A 83 4.11 -0.33 3.78
CA LEU A 83 3.94 -0.10 5.22
C LEU A 83 5.27 0.00 5.96
N ARG A 84 6.25 -0.84 5.60
CA ARG A 84 7.59 -0.76 6.18
C ARG A 84 8.27 0.56 5.84
N ILE A 85 8.22 1.01 4.57
CA ILE A 85 8.79 2.31 4.17
C ILE A 85 8.17 3.44 4.99
N VAL A 86 6.84 3.46 5.12
CA VAL A 86 6.14 4.48 5.94
C VAL A 86 6.58 4.42 7.41
N ALA A 87 6.64 3.23 7.99
CA ALA A 87 7.04 3.05 9.39
C ALA A 87 8.48 3.53 9.67
N GLU A 88 9.42 3.18 8.78
CA GLU A 88 10.83 3.58 8.92
C GLU A 88 11.02 5.08 8.65
N ALA A 89 10.19 5.69 7.79
CA ALA A 89 10.21 7.13 7.53
C ALA A 89 9.65 7.97 8.70
N ALA A 90 8.87 7.35 9.59
CA ALA A 90 8.28 8.00 10.76
C ALA A 90 9.13 7.87 12.04
N ASN A 91 10.23 7.12 11.97
CA ASN A 91 11.16 6.86 13.08
C ASN A 91 12.27 7.91 13.15
#